data_AF-A0A524CGH7-F1
#
_entry.id   AF-A0A524CGH7-F1
#
_cell.length_a   1.000
_cell.length_b   1.000
_cell.length_c   1.000
_cell.angle_alpha   90.00
_cell.angle_beta   90.00
_cell.angle_gamma   90.00
#
_symmetry.space_group_name_H-M   'P 1'
#
loop_
_entity.id
_entity.type
_entity.pdbx_description
1 polymer ?
#
loop_
_entity_poly.entity_id
_entity_poly.type
_entity_poly.pdbx_seq_one_letter_code
_entity_poly.pdbx_strand_id
1 'polypeptide(L)'
;MNWKKPTIKRFLVALILFNLLVPLIFSFVNANANLTKNNTPELATDLKPQAFSIKDYEPILQEAKHGLGYISINGMNFIDWEIGYLHLGELTPTLFDDLGVGLNLTFKEMKFEKTLRRAFVNNMETNVSDNYIIKVAVNETVKVKYNLSNQNPEGYLVYRNRLFPSKLTRFQLIENGSTEIIELNETKNYEIIELNFLKFNYENFFQDKGEAFNFTMYLTWEYNITVSNWVLNQYIKDAIVLNSEKQTVEPKFSYKFNILGQRINTSQLSELEENIVGAENIELNISIDHYDKNLLKNHELKFNNEKIAANKINDYVNPDGTISTDFLVANNSAIFMNFTSEFEIAFQKNLDDLWSIDRLYMNRNRRERLYFPSITAGPEHIYLKNLIFYERNIGIDQIITNSTLFGRGVAYFRFNVSEFEEENANSLVFTKNVTRKQGLKIV
;
A
#
# COMPACT_ATOMS: atom_id res chain seq x y z
N MET A 1 -16.30 -16.88 107.00
CA MET A 1 -16.11 -17.38 105.63
C MET A 1 -15.09 -16.49 104.93
N ASN A 2 -13.81 -16.86 104.99
CA ASN A 2 -12.69 -16.07 104.48
C ASN A 2 -12.60 -16.21 102.95
N TRP A 3 -13.24 -15.30 102.21
CA TRP A 3 -12.94 -15.13 100.80
C TRP A 3 -11.50 -14.63 100.68
N LYS A 4 -10.61 -15.48 100.15
CA LYS A 4 -9.18 -15.19 99.98
C LYS A 4 -9.03 -13.82 99.29
N LYS A 5 -8.38 -12.85 99.97
CA LYS A 5 -7.98 -11.53 99.43
C LYS A 5 -7.46 -11.52 97.96
N PRO A 6 -6.76 -12.55 97.43
CA PRO A 6 -6.40 -12.60 96.01
C PRO A 6 -7.59 -12.65 95.03
N THR A 7 -8.76 -13.14 95.44
CA THR A 7 -9.93 -13.30 94.54
C THR A 7 -10.59 -11.95 94.24
N ILE A 8 -10.66 -11.06 95.24
CA ILE A 8 -11.23 -9.70 95.06
C ILE A 8 -10.30 -8.84 94.19
N LYS A 9 -8.97 -8.93 94.37
CA LYS A 9 -8.02 -8.23 93.50
C LYS A 9 -8.09 -8.71 92.05
N ARG A 10 -8.22 -10.02 91.81
CA ARG A 10 -8.39 -10.57 90.46
C ARG A 10 -9.71 -10.12 89.82
N PHE A 11 -10.79 -10.05 90.61
CA PHE A 11 -12.08 -9.55 90.15
C PHE A 11 -12.02 -8.05 89.79
N LEU A 12 -11.36 -7.23 90.62
CA LEU A 12 -11.15 -5.80 90.34
C LEU A 12 -10.29 -5.58 89.09
N VAL A 13 -9.21 -6.35 88.91
CA VAL A 13 -8.38 -6.27 87.70
C VAL A 13 -9.17 -6.70 86.46
N ALA A 14 -9.97 -7.76 86.56
CA ALA A 14 -10.86 -8.18 85.48
C ALA A 14 -11.89 -7.08 85.15
N LEU A 15 -12.46 -6.42 86.16
CA LEU A 15 -13.44 -5.34 85.97
C LEU A 15 -12.81 -4.09 85.32
N ILE A 16 -11.58 -3.75 85.69
CA ILE A 16 -10.81 -2.65 85.09
C ILE A 16 -10.45 -2.99 83.64
N LEU A 17 -9.96 -4.20 83.38
CA LEU A 17 -9.69 -4.66 82.02
C LEU A 17 -10.97 -4.69 81.17
N PHE A 18 -12.10 -5.11 81.72
CA PHE A 18 -13.37 -5.12 81.02
C PHE A 18 -13.82 -3.69 80.66
N ASN A 19 -13.70 -2.73 81.58
CA ASN A 19 -14.04 -1.33 81.32
C ASN A 19 -13.08 -0.63 80.33
N LEU A 20 -11.82 -1.07 80.23
CA LEU A 20 -10.87 -0.57 79.24
C LEU A 20 -11.05 -1.22 77.86
N LEU A 21 -11.36 -2.53 77.82
CA LEU A 21 -11.46 -3.29 76.58
C LEU A 21 -12.82 -3.15 75.90
N VAL A 22 -13.92 -2.99 76.65
CA VAL A 22 -15.26 -2.86 76.06
C VAL A 22 -15.39 -1.64 75.14
N PRO A 23 -14.90 -0.43 75.49
CA PRO A 23 -14.92 0.72 74.58
C PRO A 23 -14.03 0.51 73.34
N LEU A 24 -12.89 -0.18 73.48
CA LEU A 24 -12.00 -0.54 72.37
C LEU A 24 -12.66 -1.55 71.41
N ILE A 25 -13.36 -2.55 71.95
CA ILE A 25 -14.12 -3.52 71.16
C ILE A 25 -15.31 -2.83 70.50
N PHE A 26 -16.04 -1.95 71.19
CA PHE A 26 -17.13 -1.17 70.59
C PHE A 26 -16.63 -0.21 69.51
N SER A 27 -15.46 0.41 69.69
CA SER A 27 -14.82 1.24 68.67
C SER A 27 -14.39 0.42 67.46
N PHE A 28 -13.84 -0.78 67.66
CA PHE A 28 -13.45 -1.69 66.57
C PHE A 28 -14.65 -2.28 65.83
N VAL A 29 -15.72 -2.65 66.55
CA VAL A 29 -16.97 -3.13 65.98
C VAL A 29 -17.72 -2.00 65.26
N ASN A 30 -17.75 -0.76 65.78
CA ASN A 30 -18.35 0.37 65.07
C ASN A 30 -17.50 0.86 63.90
N ALA A 31 -16.17 0.80 63.96
CA ALA A 31 -15.29 1.08 62.83
C ALA A 31 -15.51 0.06 61.69
N ASN A 32 -15.67 -1.23 62.03
CA ASN A 32 -16.00 -2.27 61.05
C ASN A 32 -17.47 -2.27 60.61
N ALA A 33 -18.42 -1.90 61.49
CA ALA A 33 -19.82 -1.79 61.14
C ALA A 33 -20.10 -0.58 60.23
N ASN A 34 -19.39 0.54 60.44
CA ASN A 34 -19.43 1.71 59.55
C ASN A 34 -18.68 1.49 58.22
N LEU A 35 -17.79 0.48 58.14
CA LEU A 35 -17.27 -0.02 56.86
C LEU A 35 -18.30 -0.86 56.08
N THR A 36 -19.33 -1.39 56.75
CA THR A 36 -20.37 -2.23 56.13
C THR A 36 -21.77 -1.59 56.04
N LYS A 37 -21.94 -0.34 56.49
CA LYS A 37 -23.22 0.40 56.43
C LYS A 37 -23.02 1.84 55.94
N ASN A 38 -22.27 2.01 54.86
CA ASN A 38 -22.63 3.05 53.91
C ASN A 38 -23.46 2.36 52.84
N ASN A 39 -24.64 2.91 52.57
CA ASN A 39 -25.55 2.48 51.52
C ASN A 39 -24.75 2.20 50.25
N THR A 40 -24.44 0.93 49.98
CA THR A 40 -24.16 0.49 48.64
C THR A 40 -25.42 0.85 47.85
N PRO A 41 -25.36 1.74 46.84
CA PRO A 41 -26.36 1.62 45.79
C PRO A 41 -26.30 0.15 45.36
N GLU A 42 -27.45 -0.50 45.24
CA GLU A 42 -27.53 -1.85 44.69
C GLU A 42 -26.55 -1.93 43.54
N LEU A 43 -25.47 -2.70 43.74
CA LEU A 43 -24.46 -2.90 42.72
C LEU A 43 -25.24 -3.57 41.60
N ALA A 44 -25.56 -2.78 40.57
CA ALA A 44 -26.27 -3.25 39.42
C ALA A 44 -25.57 -4.54 38.98
N THR A 45 -26.35 -5.61 39.01
CA THR A 45 -26.00 -6.92 38.50
C THR A 45 -25.20 -6.80 37.21
N ASP A 46 -24.07 -7.51 37.17
CA ASP A 46 -23.28 -7.81 35.98
C ASP A 46 -22.60 -6.65 35.23
N LEU A 47 -21.76 -5.86 35.90
CA LEU A 47 -20.58 -5.34 35.22
C LEU A 47 -19.58 -6.49 35.01
N LYS A 48 -19.78 -7.28 33.96
CA LYS A 48 -18.70 -8.11 33.42
C LYS A 48 -17.65 -7.16 32.85
N PRO A 49 -16.43 -7.06 33.43
CA PRO A 49 -15.33 -6.46 32.69
C PRO A 49 -15.18 -7.30 31.43
N GLN A 50 -15.53 -6.72 30.28
CA GLN A 50 -15.23 -7.36 29.02
C GLN A 50 -13.71 -7.36 28.92
N ALA A 51 -13.09 -8.49 29.24
CA ALA A 51 -11.65 -8.63 29.21
C ALA A 51 -11.21 -8.44 27.76
N PHE A 52 -10.62 -7.29 27.46
CA PHE A 52 -9.95 -7.06 26.19
C PHE A 52 -8.89 -8.14 26.02
N SER A 53 -8.96 -8.89 24.92
CA SER A 53 -8.04 -9.97 24.63
C SER A 53 -6.87 -9.44 23.80
N ILE A 54 -5.70 -10.06 23.91
CA ILE A 54 -4.52 -9.73 23.08
C ILE A 54 -4.84 -9.82 21.57
N LYS A 55 -5.80 -10.67 21.19
CA LYS A 55 -6.30 -10.81 19.80
C LYS A 55 -7.04 -9.57 19.30
N ASP A 56 -7.59 -8.73 20.19
CA ASP A 56 -8.20 -7.43 19.83
C ASP A 56 -7.12 -6.38 19.47
N TYR A 57 -5.83 -6.71 19.63
CA TYR A 57 -4.68 -5.84 19.40
C TYR A 57 -3.69 -6.36 18.35
N GLU A 58 -3.94 -7.53 17.73
CA GLU A 58 -3.07 -8.03 16.66
C GLU A 58 -3.23 -7.15 15.41
N PRO A 59 -2.16 -6.48 14.95
CA PRO A 59 -2.23 -5.63 13.77
C PRO A 59 -2.51 -6.47 12.51
N ILE A 60 -3.59 -6.17 11.77
CA ILE A 60 -3.79 -6.71 10.41
C ILE A 60 -2.61 -6.28 9.51
N LEU A 61 -2.04 -5.11 9.77
CA LEU A 61 -0.90 -4.57 9.04
C LEU A 61 0.16 -4.06 10.01
N GLN A 62 1.37 -4.60 9.90
CA GLN A 62 2.51 -4.18 10.70
C GLN A 62 3.03 -2.79 10.29
N GLU A 63 2.68 -2.32 9.08
CA GLU A 63 3.07 -1.01 8.53
C GLU A 63 1.87 -0.29 7.88
N ALA A 64 1.82 1.05 8.02
CA ALA A 64 0.78 1.90 7.43
C ALA A 64 1.01 2.08 5.92
N LYS A 65 0.42 1.20 5.11
CA LYS A 65 0.62 1.16 3.66
C LYS A 65 -0.67 1.40 2.91
N HIS A 66 -0.79 2.47 2.12
CA HIS A 66 -1.97 2.77 1.30
C HIS A 66 -2.20 1.76 0.17
N GLY A 67 -3.46 1.48 -0.18
CA GLY A 67 -3.81 0.85 -1.45
C GLY A 67 -3.76 1.90 -2.55
N LEU A 68 -2.98 1.65 -3.60
CA LEU A 68 -2.72 2.64 -4.67
C LEU A 68 -3.55 2.39 -5.94
N GLY A 69 -4.30 1.28 -5.98
CA GLY A 69 -5.14 0.89 -7.10
C GLY A 69 -4.39 0.05 -8.13
N TYR A 70 -4.84 0.14 -9.38
CA TYR A 70 -4.27 -0.53 -10.54
C TYR A 70 -3.78 0.48 -11.58
N ILE A 71 -2.70 0.12 -12.28
CA ILE A 71 -2.22 0.85 -13.46
C ILE A 71 -2.10 -0.13 -14.62
N SER A 72 -2.64 0.25 -15.77
CA SER A 72 -2.56 -0.49 -17.02
C SER A 72 -2.17 0.39 -18.21
N ILE A 73 -1.69 -0.24 -19.27
CA ILE A 73 -1.42 0.41 -20.54
C ILE A 73 -2.54 0.03 -21.52
N ASN A 74 -3.21 1.02 -22.10
CA ASN A 74 -4.27 0.78 -23.08
C ASN A 74 -3.77 0.96 -24.52
N GLY A 75 -2.63 1.63 -24.69
CA GLY A 75 -2.01 1.84 -25.99
C GLY A 75 -0.53 2.18 -25.84
N MET A 76 0.25 1.84 -26.86
CA MET A 76 1.68 2.14 -26.90
C MET A 76 2.11 2.43 -28.34
N ASN A 77 2.80 3.55 -28.52
CA ASN A 77 3.36 3.99 -29.80
C ASN A 77 4.89 3.94 -29.75
N PHE A 78 5.50 3.74 -30.90
CA PHE A 78 6.95 3.66 -31.07
C PHE A 78 7.38 4.76 -32.04
N ILE A 79 8.07 5.79 -31.53
CA ILE A 79 8.36 7.03 -32.28
C ILE A 79 9.58 6.87 -33.20
N ASP A 80 10.53 6.00 -32.83
CA ASP A 80 11.76 5.79 -33.59
C ASP A 80 12.01 4.29 -33.83
N TRP A 81 12.32 3.94 -35.09
CA TRP A 81 12.35 2.58 -35.66
C TRP A 81 13.61 1.79 -35.28
N GLU A 82 14.50 2.39 -34.49
CA GLU A 82 15.69 1.76 -33.92
C GLU A 82 15.38 0.62 -32.92
N ILE A 83 14.21 -0.01 -32.97
CA ILE A 83 13.79 -1.04 -32.01
C ILE A 83 14.03 -2.47 -32.56
N GLY A 84 14.33 -2.56 -33.86
CA GLY A 84 14.10 -3.80 -34.60
C GLY A 84 15.15 -4.90 -34.49
N TYR A 85 16.33 -4.65 -33.93
CA TYR A 85 17.38 -5.69 -33.91
C TYR A 85 18.60 -5.33 -33.05
N LEU A 86 19.04 -6.27 -32.22
CA LEU A 86 20.40 -6.31 -31.67
C LEU A 86 21.22 -7.33 -32.47
N HIS A 87 22.44 -6.95 -32.81
CA HIS A 87 23.44 -7.82 -33.43
C HIS A 87 24.58 -8.00 -32.42
N LEU A 88 24.99 -9.23 -32.14
CA LEU A 88 26.13 -9.49 -31.26
C LEU A 88 27.06 -10.52 -31.91
N GLY A 89 27.99 -10.01 -32.73
CA GLY A 89 28.89 -10.82 -33.54
C GLY A 89 29.82 -11.74 -32.74
N GLU A 90 30.07 -11.46 -31.46
CA GLU A 90 31.00 -12.26 -30.64
C GLU A 90 30.35 -13.48 -30.00
N LEU A 91 29.04 -13.45 -29.69
CA LEU A 91 28.32 -14.63 -29.17
C LEU A 91 28.04 -15.66 -30.28
N THR A 92 28.00 -15.20 -31.53
CA THR A 92 27.76 -16.05 -32.69
C THR A 92 28.69 -15.68 -33.86
N PRO A 93 30.00 -15.94 -33.75
CA PRO A 93 31.00 -15.46 -34.72
C PRO A 93 30.81 -15.99 -36.14
N THR A 94 30.26 -17.20 -36.30
CA THR A 94 29.96 -17.78 -37.62
C THR A 94 28.67 -17.25 -38.22
N LEU A 95 27.68 -16.94 -37.38
CA LEU A 95 26.36 -16.40 -37.80
C LEU A 95 26.43 -14.91 -38.18
N PHE A 96 27.56 -14.28 -37.90
CA PHE A 96 27.91 -12.91 -38.26
C PHE A 96 27.97 -12.69 -39.78
N ASP A 97 28.33 -13.73 -40.54
CA ASP A 97 28.57 -13.60 -41.98
C ASP A 97 27.28 -13.52 -42.80
N ASP A 98 26.12 -13.89 -42.26
CA ASP A 98 24.88 -13.94 -43.05
C ASP A 98 24.25 -12.54 -43.21
N LEU A 99 24.23 -11.72 -42.16
CA LEU A 99 23.52 -10.44 -42.16
C LEU A 99 24.20 -9.41 -43.08
N GLY A 100 23.47 -8.91 -44.06
CA GLY A 100 23.98 -7.98 -45.08
C GLY A 100 24.71 -8.65 -46.25
N VAL A 101 24.92 -9.97 -46.19
CA VAL A 101 25.58 -10.78 -47.23
C VAL A 101 24.57 -11.74 -47.87
N GLY A 102 24.16 -12.75 -47.10
CA GLY A 102 23.20 -13.79 -47.48
C GLY A 102 21.80 -13.56 -46.91
N LEU A 103 21.64 -12.68 -45.92
CA LEU A 103 20.41 -12.43 -45.19
C LEU A 103 20.17 -10.92 -45.06
N ASN A 104 19.00 -10.46 -45.49
CA ASN A 104 18.57 -9.08 -45.36
C ASN A 104 17.30 -9.00 -44.52
N LEU A 105 17.37 -8.19 -43.47
CA LEU A 105 16.25 -7.91 -42.58
C LEU A 105 15.75 -6.50 -42.81
N THR A 106 14.43 -6.35 -42.88
CA THR A 106 13.77 -5.04 -42.95
C THR A 106 12.68 -5.00 -41.90
N PHE A 107 12.94 -4.29 -40.80
CA PHE A 107 11.93 -3.98 -39.80
C PHE A 107 10.76 -3.23 -40.46
N LYS A 108 9.53 -3.62 -40.13
CA LYS A 108 8.32 -3.00 -40.69
C LYS A 108 7.55 -2.21 -39.66
N GLU A 109 7.28 -2.82 -38.51
CA GLU A 109 6.51 -2.18 -37.45
C GLU A 109 6.61 -2.94 -36.15
N MET A 110 6.32 -2.21 -35.08
CA MET A 110 6.06 -2.75 -33.76
C MET A 110 4.71 -2.22 -33.29
N LYS A 111 3.85 -3.09 -32.77
CA LYS A 111 2.46 -2.80 -32.40
C LYS A 111 2.16 -3.31 -31.01
N PHE A 112 1.55 -2.47 -30.20
CA PHE A 112 0.92 -2.90 -28.97
C PHE A 112 -0.24 -3.86 -29.28
N GLU A 113 -0.24 -5.04 -28.65
CA GLU A 113 -1.37 -5.95 -28.74
C GLU A 113 -2.32 -5.74 -27.55
N LYS A 114 -1.80 -5.83 -26.32
CA LYS A 114 -2.59 -5.77 -25.08
C LYS A 114 -1.73 -5.68 -23.83
N THR A 115 -2.32 -5.24 -22.73
CA THR A 115 -1.78 -5.47 -21.38
C THR A 115 -2.08 -6.91 -20.95
N LEU A 116 -1.04 -7.64 -20.55
CA LEU A 116 -1.12 -9.01 -20.03
C LEU A 116 -1.25 -9.01 -18.50
N ARG A 117 -0.54 -8.11 -17.81
CA ARG A 117 -0.60 -7.97 -16.36
C ARG A 117 -0.54 -6.49 -15.98
N ARG A 118 -1.41 -6.09 -15.07
CA ARG A 118 -1.49 -4.73 -14.53
C ARG A 118 -0.57 -4.59 -13.31
N ALA A 119 -0.04 -3.39 -13.09
CA ALA A 119 0.59 -3.05 -11.82
C ALA A 119 -0.51 -2.81 -10.77
N PHE A 120 -0.26 -3.19 -9.53
CA PHE A 120 -1.19 -2.96 -8.42
C PHE A 120 -0.46 -2.87 -7.08
N VAL A 121 -1.01 -2.08 -6.17
CA VAL A 121 -0.62 -2.06 -4.76
C VAL A 121 -1.88 -2.15 -3.93
N ASN A 122 -2.03 -3.24 -3.19
CA ASN A 122 -3.18 -3.49 -2.31
C ASN A 122 -2.68 -3.61 -0.87
N ASN A 123 -3.39 -2.93 0.03
CA ASN A 123 -3.11 -2.93 1.46
C ASN A 123 -4.10 -3.81 2.25
N MET A 124 -5.18 -4.26 1.63
CA MET A 124 -6.23 -5.06 2.27
C MET A 124 -6.00 -6.56 2.14
N GLU A 125 -5.23 -7.00 1.14
CA GLU A 125 -4.97 -8.41 0.85
C GLU A 125 -3.54 -8.80 1.24
N THR A 126 -3.37 -9.38 2.43
CA THR A 126 -2.05 -9.77 2.95
C THR A 126 -1.42 -10.95 2.22
N ASN A 127 -2.22 -11.74 1.50
CA ASN A 127 -1.76 -12.90 0.73
C ASN A 127 -1.26 -12.56 -0.68
N VAL A 128 -1.44 -11.31 -1.13
CA VAL A 128 -1.08 -10.89 -2.47
C VAL A 128 0.04 -9.86 -2.37
N SER A 129 1.22 -10.20 -2.91
CA SER A 129 2.33 -9.26 -2.99
C SER A 129 2.04 -8.16 -3.99
N ASP A 130 2.42 -6.92 -3.67
CA ASP A 130 2.37 -5.82 -4.62
C ASP A 130 3.11 -6.14 -5.91
N ASN A 131 2.62 -5.55 -7.00
CA ASN A 131 3.23 -5.65 -8.30
C ASN A 131 3.45 -4.27 -8.91
N TYR A 132 4.71 -3.87 -9.02
CA TYR A 132 5.11 -2.61 -9.64
C TYR A 132 5.41 -2.75 -11.15
N ILE A 133 5.10 -3.90 -11.76
CA ILE A 133 5.40 -4.19 -13.16
C ILE A 133 4.10 -4.33 -13.95
N ILE A 134 3.97 -3.54 -15.01
CA ILE A 134 2.98 -3.72 -16.07
C ILE A 134 3.62 -4.59 -17.14
N LYS A 135 2.99 -5.72 -17.46
CA LYS A 135 3.45 -6.60 -18.54
C LYS A 135 2.55 -6.41 -19.76
N VAL A 136 3.14 -6.13 -20.91
CA VAL A 136 2.44 -5.92 -22.18
C VAL A 136 2.88 -6.94 -23.23
N ALA A 137 1.98 -7.25 -24.17
CA ALA A 137 2.29 -7.98 -25.38
C ALA A 137 2.50 -7.00 -26.53
N VAL A 138 3.61 -7.16 -27.24
CA VAL A 138 3.99 -6.31 -28.37
C VAL A 138 4.32 -7.21 -29.56
N ASN A 139 3.69 -6.96 -30.70
CA ASN A 139 3.97 -7.65 -31.95
C ASN A 139 4.99 -6.89 -32.76
N GLU A 140 5.95 -7.59 -33.31
CA GLU A 140 6.99 -7.06 -34.18
C GLU A 140 6.94 -7.75 -35.54
N THR A 141 6.91 -6.95 -36.60
CA THR A 141 6.88 -7.43 -37.97
C THR A 141 8.21 -7.15 -38.66
N VAL A 142 8.85 -8.20 -39.17
CA VAL A 142 10.15 -8.11 -39.85
C VAL A 142 10.07 -8.84 -41.18
N LYS A 143 10.46 -8.18 -42.29
CA LYS A 143 10.65 -8.86 -43.57
C LYS A 143 12.05 -9.44 -43.66
N VAL A 144 12.13 -10.69 -44.10
CA VAL A 144 13.36 -11.43 -44.26
C VAL A 144 13.51 -11.82 -45.72
N LYS A 145 14.69 -11.60 -46.28
CA LYS A 145 15.09 -12.10 -47.59
C LYS A 145 16.45 -12.75 -47.46
N TYR A 146 16.57 -14.01 -47.85
CA TYR A 146 17.85 -14.69 -47.91
C TYR A 146 18.24 -15.05 -49.34
N ASN A 147 19.54 -15.24 -49.55
CA ASN A 147 20.17 -15.74 -50.76
C ASN A 147 21.44 -16.54 -50.40
N LEU A 148 21.33 -17.86 -50.43
CA LEU A 148 22.39 -18.81 -50.10
C LEU A 148 23.53 -18.82 -51.13
N SER A 149 23.30 -18.33 -52.35
CA SER A 149 24.36 -18.23 -53.37
C SER A 149 25.35 -17.09 -53.08
N ASN A 150 25.05 -16.19 -52.13
CA ASN A 150 25.90 -15.05 -51.79
C ASN A 150 26.93 -15.42 -50.70
N GLN A 151 28.20 -15.57 -51.08
CA GLN A 151 29.34 -15.72 -50.15
C GLN A 151 29.18 -16.85 -49.10
N ASN A 152 28.42 -17.91 -49.41
CA ASN A 152 28.27 -19.12 -48.59
C ASN A 152 27.79 -18.84 -47.14
N PRO A 153 26.56 -18.31 -46.97
CA PRO A 153 26.01 -18.03 -45.66
C PRO A 153 25.70 -19.33 -44.90
N GLU A 154 25.73 -19.27 -43.57
CA GLU A 154 25.52 -20.38 -42.64
C GLU A 154 24.06 -20.88 -42.56
N GLY A 155 23.08 -20.07 -43.01
CA GLY A 155 21.69 -20.50 -43.13
C GLY A 155 20.82 -20.24 -41.89
N TYR A 156 21.25 -19.33 -41.01
CA TYR A 156 20.61 -19.07 -39.73
C TYR A 156 20.30 -17.59 -39.50
N LEU A 157 19.14 -17.34 -38.90
CA LEU A 157 18.76 -16.05 -38.37
C LEU A 157 18.98 -16.06 -36.86
N VAL A 158 19.80 -15.14 -36.34
CA VAL A 158 19.89 -14.84 -34.91
C VAL A 158 19.32 -13.46 -34.64
N TYR A 159 18.34 -13.38 -33.74
CA TYR A 159 17.47 -12.21 -33.60
C TYR A 159 17.03 -11.92 -32.17
N ARG A 160 17.06 -10.64 -31.78
CA ARG A 160 16.46 -10.17 -30.53
C ARG A 160 15.94 -8.75 -30.69
N ASN A 161 14.80 -8.46 -30.06
CA ASN A 161 14.28 -7.10 -30.00
C ASN A 161 15.08 -6.24 -29.01
N ARG A 162 15.03 -4.91 -29.14
CA ARG A 162 15.78 -4.03 -28.24
C ARG A 162 15.10 -3.77 -26.89
N LEU A 163 13.80 -4.08 -26.76
CA LEU A 163 13.06 -3.87 -25.51
C LEU A 163 13.59 -4.77 -24.40
N PHE A 164 13.68 -4.26 -23.18
CA PHE A 164 14.21 -5.02 -22.05
C PHE A 164 13.48 -4.72 -20.73
N PRO A 165 13.21 -5.72 -19.88
CA PRO A 165 13.33 -7.14 -20.16
C PRO A 165 12.18 -7.59 -21.06
N SER A 166 12.50 -8.44 -22.03
CA SER A 166 11.55 -9.00 -22.98
C SER A 166 11.66 -10.53 -23.08
N LYS A 167 10.56 -11.18 -23.47
CA LYS A 167 10.52 -12.63 -23.73
C LYS A 167 9.69 -12.91 -24.99
N LEU A 168 10.23 -13.67 -25.93
CA LEU A 168 9.47 -14.16 -27.07
C LEU A 168 8.41 -15.16 -26.59
N THR A 169 7.15 -14.96 -27.00
CA THR A 169 6.07 -15.90 -26.66
C THR A 169 5.39 -16.51 -27.86
N ARG A 170 5.52 -15.89 -29.03
CA ARG A 170 4.97 -16.43 -30.27
C ARG A 170 5.84 -16.01 -31.46
N PHE A 171 6.11 -16.97 -32.33
CA PHE A 171 6.78 -16.73 -33.60
C PHE A 171 5.93 -17.32 -34.72
N GLN A 172 5.42 -16.46 -35.58
CA GLN A 172 4.70 -16.82 -36.78
C GLN A 172 5.43 -16.28 -38.01
N LEU A 173 5.29 -16.95 -39.15
CA LEU A 173 5.77 -16.44 -40.44
C LEU A 173 4.74 -16.62 -41.55
N ILE A 174 4.86 -15.78 -42.57
CA ILE A 174 4.09 -15.84 -43.81
C ILE A 174 5.07 -15.82 -44.97
N GLU A 175 4.99 -16.85 -45.83
CA GLU A 175 5.75 -16.91 -47.08
C GLU A 175 5.29 -15.81 -48.04
N ASN A 176 6.22 -15.19 -48.77
CA ASN A 176 5.86 -14.13 -49.70
C ASN A 176 4.96 -14.67 -50.84
N GLY A 177 3.79 -14.06 -51.02
CA GLY A 177 2.78 -14.51 -51.99
C GLY A 177 1.81 -15.57 -51.44
N SER A 178 1.99 -16.00 -50.18
CA SER A 178 1.03 -16.82 -49.45
C SER A 178 0.20 -15.97 -48.48
N THR A 179 -0.98 -16.47 -48.12
CA THR A 179 -1.78 -15.96 -46.99
C THR A 179 -1.77 -16.92 -45.80
N GLU A 180 -1.07 -18.04 -45.91
CA GLU A 180 -0.93 -19.03 -44.84
C GLU A 180 -0.01 -18.51 -43.74
N ILE A 181 -0.49 -18.61 -42.50
CA ILE A 181 0.28 -18.27 -41.31
C ILE A 181 0.84 -19.56 -40.73
N ILE A 182 2.16 -19.64 -40.68
CA ILE A 182 2.88 -20.79 -40.12
C ILE A 182 3.36 -20.41 -38.74
N GLU A 183 2.87 -21.10 -37.71
CA GLU A 183 3.33 -20.92 -36.33
C GLU A 183 4.50 -21.87 -36.03
N LEU A 184 5.59 -21.30 -35.54
CA LEU A 184 6.83 -22.02 -35.27
C LEU A 184 6.93 -22.43 -33.80
N ASN A 185 7.57 -23.57 -33.56
CA ASN A 185 7.78 -24.14 -32.24
C ASN A 185 9.25 -24.06 -31.80
N GLU A 186 9.50 -23.60 -30.57
CA GLU A 186 10.83 -23.38 -29.95
C GLU A 186 11.68 -24.65 -29.76
N THR A 187 11.13 -25.85 -29.96
CA THR A 187 11.93 -27.09 -29.87
C THR A 187 12.12 -27.78 -31.20
N LYS A 188 11.37 -27.36 -32.22
CA LYS A 188 11.35 -28.01 -33.54
C LYS A 188 11.88 -27.10 -34.65
N ASN A 189 11.61 -25.80 -34.56
CA ASN A 189 11.82 -24.88 -35.67
C ASN A 189 12.87 -23.82 -35.35
N TYR A 190 12.89 -23.32 -34.11
CA TYR A 190 13.88 -22.34 -33.63
C TYR A 190 14.31 -22.71 -32.22
N GLU A 191 15.30 -22.04 -31.66
CA GLU A 191 15.72 -22.16 -30.26
C GLU A 191 15.92 -20.75 -29.65
N ILE A 192 15.76 -20.62 -28.33
CA ILE A 192 16.18 -19.42 -27.59
C ILE A 192 17.54 -19.69 -26.96
N ILE A 193 18.56 -18.95 -27.39
CA ILE A 193 19.93 -19.07 -26.91
C ILE A 193 20.23 -18.01 -25.83
N GLU A 194 21.48 -17.93 -25.39
CA GLU A 194 21.95 -16.99 -24.38
C GLU A 194 21.48 -15.55 -24.64
N LEU A 195 21.22 -14.81 -23.55
CA LEU A 195 20.68 -13.45 -23.60
C LEU A 195 19.34 -13.34 -24.37
N ASN A 196 18.52 -14.41 -24.42
CA ASN A 196 17.19 -14.42 -25.06
C ASN A 196 17.19 -14.11 -26.56
N PHE A 197 18.26 -14.48 -27.28
CA PHE A 197 18.25 -14.42 -28.74
C PHE A 197 17.47 -15.60 -29.33
N LEU A 198 16.61 -15.31 -30.31
CA LEU A 198 15.99 -16.28 -31.19
C LEU A 198 17.04 -16.76 -32.20
N LYS A 199 17.24 -18.07 -32.34
CA LYS A 199 18.03 -18.68 -33.42
C LYS A 199 17.13 -19.57 -34.27
N PHE A 200 17.02 -19.26 -35.56
CA PHE A 200 16.14 -19.93 -36.52
C PHE A 200 16.93 -20.40 -37.74
N ASN A 201 16.96 -21.71 -38.00
CA ASN A 201 17.60 -22.29 -39.19
C ASN A 201 16.66 -22.18 -40.39
N TYR A 202 16.74 -21.06 -41.11
CA TYR A 202 15.86 -20.79 -42.24
C TYR A 202 16.23 -21.63 -43.46
N GLU A 203 17.51 -21.99 -43.64
CA GLU A 203 17.96 -22.81 -44.78
C GLU A 203 17.31 -24.20 -44.73
N ASN A 204 17.42 -24.89 -43.60
CA ASN A 204 16.83 -26.21 -43.43
C ASN A 204 15.29 -26.16 -43.46
N PHE A 205 14.70 -25.09 -42.90
CA PHE A 205 13.25 -24.92 -42.91
C PHE A 205 12.68 -24.74 -44.33
N PHE A 206 13.38 -24.00 -45.19
CA PHE A 206 12.96 -23.70 -46.56
C PHE A 206 13.78 -24.44 -47.63
N GLN A 207 14.34 -25.61 -47.29
CA GLN A 207 15.20 -26.40 -48.19
C GLN A 207 14.53 -26.74 -49.54
N ASP A 208 13.20 -26.79 -49.58
CA ASP A 208 12.39 -27.08 -50.77
C ASP A 208 12.07 -25.84 -51.63
N LYS A 209 12.34 -24.63 -51.12
CA LYS A 209 12.04 -23.35 -51.80
C LYS A 209 13.20 -22.82 -52.64
N GLY A 210 14.39 -23.40 -52.51
CA GLY A 210 15.60 -23.06 -53.28
C GLY A 210 16.52 -22.06 -52.59
N GLU A 211 17.56 -21.62 -53.32
CA GLU A 211 18.68 -20.85 -52.78
C GLU A 211 18.32 -19.41 -52.37
N ALA A 212 17.23 -18.85 -52.87
CA ALA A 212 16.79 -17.51 -52.50
C ALA A 212 15.29 -17.47 -52.24
N PHE A 213 14.91 -16.94 -51.09
CA PHE A 213 13.51 -16.88 -50.67
C PHE A 213 13.25 -15.68 -49.75
N ASN A 214 11.97 -15.34 -49.60
CA ASN A 214 11.54 -14.25 -48.74
C ASN A 214 10.27 -14.59 -47.97
N PHE A 215 10.24 -14.16 -46.72
CA PHE A 215 9.13 -14.37 -45.80
C PHE A 215 9.00 -13.17 -44.85
N THR A 216 7.85 -13.06 -44.21
CA THR A 216 7.60 -12.06 -43.18
C THR A 216 7.43 -12.76 -41.84
N MET A 217 8.18 -12.33 -40.84
CA MET A 217 8.07 -12.80 -39.46
C MET A 217 7.15 -11.88 -38.65
N TYR A 218 6.40 -12.49 -37.76
CA TYR A 218 5.58 -11.86 -36.73
C TYR A 218 6.00 -12.44 -35.38
N LEU A 219 6.66 -11.60 -34.58
CA LEU A 219 7.25 -11.96 -33.30
C LEU A 219 6.45 -11.26 -32.19
N THR A 220 5.73 -12.01 -31.36
CA THR A 220 5.06 -11.43 -30.19
C THR A 220 5.96 -11.57 -28.97
N TRP A 221 6.28 -10.43 -28.37
CA TRP A 221 7.12 -10.30 -27.18
C TRP A 221 6.29 -9.89 -25.96
N GLU A 222 6.57 -10.50 -24.81
CA GLU A 222 6.20 -9.94 -23.51
C GLU A 222 7.24 -8.89 -23.12
N TYR A 223 6.80 -7.71 -22.73
CA TYR A 223 7.67 -6.62 -22.30
C TYR A 223 7.20 -6.08 -20.95
N ASN A 224 8.15 -5.89 -20.03
CA ASN A 224 7.87 -5.36 -18.69
C ASN A 224 8.16 -3.86 -18.63
N ILE A 225 7.21 -3.12 -18.08
CA ILE A 225 7.28 -1.69 -17.83
C ILE A 225 7.11 -1.46 -16.33
N THR A 226 7.98 -0.67 -15.72
CA THR A 226 8.04 -0.48 -14.27
C THR A 226 7.32 0.79 -13.85
N VAL A 227 6.51 0.70 -12.80
CA VAL A 227 5.93 1.84 -12.08
C VAL A 227 6.85 2.17 -10.91
N SER A 228 7.50 3.33 -10.95
CA SER A 228 8.44 3.76 -9.90
C SER A 228 7.89 4.92 -9.08
N ASN A 229 8.41 5.07 -7.86
CA ASN A 229 8.02 6.13 -6.92
C ASN A 229 6.51 6.22 -6.69
N TRP A 230 5.81 5.07 -6.74
CA TRP A 230 4.37 5.01 -6.62
C TRP A 230 3.95 5.20 -5.17
N VAL A 231 3.42 6.39 -4.85
CA VAL A 231 3.10 6.77 -3.48
C VAL A 231 1.81 7.57 -3.39
N LEU A 232 1.15 7.45 -2.24
CA LEU A 232 0.02 8.26 -1.80
C LEU A 232 0.38 8.90 -0.45
N ASN A 233 0.27 10.22 -0.36
CA ASN A 233 0.57 10.99 0.86
C ASN A 233 -0.58 11.93 1.21
N GLN A 234 -0.90 12.03 2.49
CA GLN A 234 -1.79 13.08 2.99
C GLN A 234 -1.04 14.40 3.15
N TYR A 235 -1.65 15.52 2.78
CA TYR A 235 -1.11 16.84 3.07
C TYR A 235 -1.11 17.09 4.58
N ILE A 236 0.07 17.39 5.15
CA ILE A 236 0.30 17.48 6.60
C ILE A 236 0.04 18.89 7.16
N LYS A 237 -0.15 19.90 6.29
CA LYS A 237 -0.21 21.31 6.72
C LYS A 237 -1.37 21.65 7.65
N ASP A 238 -2.47 20.91 7.58
CA ASP A 238 -3.64 21.13 8.41
C ASP A 238 -3.86 19.89 9.28
N ALA A 239 -3.45 19.99 10.55
CA ALA A 239 -3.76 18.94 11.50
C ALA A 239 -5.28 18.79 11.63
N ILE A 240 -5.77 17.55 11.54
CA ILE A 240 -7.20 17.30 11.59
C ILE A 240 -7.60 17.25 13.07
N VAL A 241 -8.21 18.34 13.54
CA VAL A 241 -8.66 18.45 14.93
C VAL A 241 -9.98 17.70 15.11
N LEU A 242 -9.94 16.64 15.91
CA LEU A 242 -11.08 15.81 16.26
C LEU A 242 -11.63 16.23 17.63
N ASN A 243 -12.95 16.31 17.74
CA ASN A 243 -13.67 16.32 19.02
C ASN A 243 -14.31 14.94 19.29
N SER A 244 -14.91 14.74 20.47
CA SER A 244 -15.54 13.46 20.85
C SER A 244 -16.86 13.15 20.13
N GLU A 245 -17.37 14.09 19.32
CA GLU A 245 -18.60 13.91 18.55
C GLU A 245 -18.31 13.22 17.21
N LYS A 246 -19.38 12.77 16.54
CA LYS A 246 -19.27 12.31 15.16
C LYS A 246 -18.97 13.52 14.28
N GLN A 247 -17.91 13.45 13.48
CA GLN A 247 -17.50 14.53 12.59
C GLN A 247 -17.09 14.01 11.22
N THR A 248 -17.30 14.84 10.21
CA THR A 248 -16.82 14.59 8.85
C THR A 248 -15.60 15.44 8.60
N VAL A 249 -14.53 14.82 8.12
CA VAL A 249 -13.28 15.49 7.76
C VAL A 249 -12.98 15.25 6.29
N GLU A 250 -12.42 16.25 5.61
CA GLU A 250 -12.13 16.20 4.18
C GLU A 250 -10.64 16.51 3.90
N PRO A 251 -9.72 15.61 4.29
CA PRO A 251 -8.29 15.75 3.98
C PRO A 251 -7.99 15.80 2.48
N LYS A 252 -6.89 16.49 2.15
CA LYS A 252 -6.28 16.46 0.83
C LYS A 252 -5.17 15.41 0.76
N PHE A 253 -5.07 14.72 -0.37
CA PHE A 253 -4.02 13.75 -0.69
C PHE A 253 -3.28 14.10 -1.98
N SER A 254 -2.06 13.59 -2.08
CA SER A 254 -1.18 13.64 -3.24
C SER A 254 -0.77 12.23 -3.65
N TYR A 255 -1.09 11.87 -4.88
CA TYR A 255 -0.77 10.61 -5.53
C TYR A 255 0.20 10.86 -6.67
N LYS A 256 1.29 10.09 -6.72
CA LYS A 256 2.30 10.25 -7.78
C LYS A 256 3.00 8.94 -8.12
N PHE A 257 3.46 8.84 -9.36
CA PHE A 257 4.32 7.77 -9.86
C PHE A 257 4.99 8.19 -11.17
N ASN A 258 6.01 7.44 -11.59
CA ASN A 258 6.61 7.55 -12.92
C ASN A 258 6.53 6.21 -13.65
N ILE A 259 6.46 6.22 -14.98
CA ILE A 259 6.52 5.01 -15.80
C ILE A 259 7.88 4.90 -16.49
N LEU A 260 8.56 3.78 -16.24
CA LEU A 260 9.91 3.49 -16.73
C LEU A 260 9.87 2.29 -17.69
N GLY A 261 10.25 2.55 -18.94
CA GLY A 261 10.48 1.52 -19.95
C GLY A 261 11.97 1.40 -20.22
N GLN A 262 12.49 0.20 -20.47
CA GLN A 262 13.91 -0.02 -20.68
C GLN A 262 14.19 -0.68 -22.03
N ARG A 263 15.37 -0.40 -22.57
CA ARG A 263 15.88 -1.00 -23.79
C ARG A 263 17.39 -1.24 -23.67
N ILE A 264 17.90 -2.12 -24.52
CA ILE A 264 19.34 -2.35 -24.63
C ILE A 264 19.96 -1.26 -25.50
N ASN A 265 21.07 -0.70 -25.03
CA ASN A 265 21.88 0.28 -25.74
C ASN A 265 22.89 -0.42 -26.65
N THR A 266 22.73 -0.26 -27.96
CA THR A 266 23.60 -0.88 -28.98
C THR A 266 24.95 -0.20 -29.15
N SER A 267 25.10 1.06 -28.73
CA SER A 267 26.36 1.80 -28.91
C SER A 267 27.49 1.34 -27.99
N GLN A 268 27.18 0.52 -26.99
CA GLN A 268 28.09 0.10 -25.92
C GLN A 268 27.81 -1.35 -25.48
N LEU A 269 27.56 -2.24 -26.44
CA LEU A 269 27.56 -3.68 -26.16
C LEU A 269 29.02 -4.10 -25.95
N SER A 270 29.45 -4.24 -24.71
CA SER A 270 30.72 -4.91 -24.38
C SER A 270 30.47 -6.35 -23.95
N GLU A 271 31.38 -7.22 -24.33
CA GLU A 271 31.46 -8.70 -24.28
C GLU A 271 30.56 -9.51 -23.31
N LEU A 272 30.06 -8.99 -22.19
CA LEU A 272 29.32 -9.79 -21.19
C LEU A 272 28.22 -9.06 -20.40
N GLU A 273 27.96 -7.77 -20.66
CA GLU A 273 26.98 -7.00 -19.87
C GLU A 273 25.98 -6.24 -20.76
N GLU A 274 24.68 -6.49 -20.53
CA GLU A 274 23.60 -5.75 -21.18
C GLU A 274 23.59 -4.31 -20.65
N ASN A 275 24.01 -3.35 -21.48
CA ASN A 275 23.87 -1.94 -21.14
C ASN A 275 22.40 -1.52 -21.31
N ILE A 276 21.68 -1.41 -20.19
CA ILE A 276 20.26 -1.09 -20.14
C ILE A 276 20.06 0.42 -19.96
N VAL A 277 19.32 1.04 -20.88
CA VAL A 277 18.99 2.47 -20.86
C VAL A 277 17.47 2.68 -20.92
N GLY A 278 17.03 3.91 -20.66
CA GLY A 278 15.63 4.30 -20.83
C GLY A 278 15.17 4.16 -22.29
N ALA A 279 14.01 3.55 -22.49
CA ALA A 279 13.31 3.53 -23.77
C ALA A 279 12.48 4.81 -23.96
N GLU A 280 13.17 5.91 -24.26
CA GLU A 280 12.58 7.25 -24.44
C GLU A 280 11.82 7.43 -25.76
N ASN A 281 11.90 6.46 -26.68
CA ASN A 281 11.21 6.45 -27.97
C ASN A 281 9.86 5.71 -27.93
N ILE A 282 9.32 5.49 -26.73
CA ILE A 282 8.04 4.82 -26.50
C ILE A 282 7.07 5.82 -25.88
N GLU A 283 5.88 5.92 -26.43
CA GLU A 283 4.76 6.64 -25.81
C GLU A 283 3.72 5.67 -25.29
N LEU A 284 3.15 5.98 -24.14
CA LEU A 284 2.24 5.11 -23.41
C LEU A 284 0.93 5.85 -23.11
N ASN A 285 -0.19 5.23 -23.48
CA ASN A 285 -1.50 5.59 -22.99
C ASN A 285 -1.82 4.74 -21.76
N ILE A 286 -2.01 5.39 -20.61
CA ILE A 286 -2.12 4.73 -19.31
C ILE A 286 -3.53 4.91 -18.75
N SER A 287 -4.06 3.90 -18.08
CA SER A 287 -5.22 4.04 -17.19
C SER A 287 -4.86 3.75 -15.74
N ILE A 288 -5.48 4.53 -14.85
CA ILE A 288 -5.34 4.47 -13.39
C ILE A 288 -6.72 4.16 -12.81
N ASP A 289 -6.82 3.07 -12.07
CA ASP A 289 -8.04 2.62 -11.43
C ASP A 289 -7.86 2.57 -9.91
N HIS A 290 -8.34 3.60 -9.22
CA HIS A 290 -8.31 3.68 -7.76
C HIS A 290 -9.41 2.82 -7.14
N TYR A 291 -9.08 2.08 -6.07
CA TYR A 291 -10.05 1.24 -5.35
C TYR A 291 -11.29 2.01 -4.87
N ASP A 292 -11.08 3.19 -4.28
CA ASP A 292 -12.15 4.04 -3.73
C ASP A 292 -12.51 5.21 -4.66
N LYS A 293 -12.34 5.06 -5.99
CA LYS A 293 -12.47 6.15 -6.99
C LYS A 293 -13.76 6.98 -6.88
N ASN A 294 -14.88 6.36 -6.50
CA ASN A 294 -16.16 7.04 -6.33
C ASN A 294 -16.23 7.98 -5.11
N LEU A 295 -15.27 7.87 -4.19
CA LEU A 295 -15.16 8.68 -2.96
C LEU A 295 -14.08 9.77 -3.08
N LEU A 296 -13.39 9.83 -4.22
CA LEU A 296 -12.35 10.82 -4.49
C LEU A 296 -12.97 12.03 -5.20
N LYS A 297 -12.65 13.23 -4.72
CA LYS A 297 -13.22 14.49 -5.23
C LYS A 297 -12.11 15.50 -5.52
N ASN A 298 -12.48 16.60 -6.18
CA ASN A 298 -11.62 17.78 -6.39
C ASN A 298 -10.26 17.44 -7.00
N HIS A 299 -10.28 16.66 -8.08
CA HIS A 299 -9.07 16.24 -8.76
C HIS A 299 -8.26 17.44 -9.27
N GLU A 300 -6.95 17.38 -9.10
CA GLU A 300 -5.98 18.22 -9.80
C GLU A 300 -4.99 17.27 -10.48
N LEU A 301 -4.99 17.25 -11.81
CA LEU A 301 -4.12 16.38 -12.60
C LEU A 301 -2.92 17.17 -13.15
N LYS A 302 -1.76 16.54 -13.10
CA LYS A 302 -0.56 16.99 -13.82
C LYS A 302 0.12 15.81 -14.48
N PHE A 303 0.49 15.98 -15.74
CA PHE A 303 1.30 15.04 -16.51
C PHE A 303 2.57 15.77 -16.93
N ASN A 304 3.74 15.19 -16.67
CA ASN A 304 5.05 15.75 -17.06
C ASN A 304 5.28 17.19 -16.56
N ASN A 305 4.79 17.49 -15.35
CA ASN A 305 4.75 18.82 -14.72
C ASN A 305 3.79 19.83 -15.36
N GLU A 306 3.09 19.48 -16.43
CA GLU A 306 2.03 20.30 -17.01
C GLU A 306 0.72 20.07 -16.26
N LYS A 307 0.16 21.16 -15.73
CA LYS A 307 -1.12 21.11 -15.03
C LYS A 307 -2.27 21.12 -16.03
N ILE A 308 -3.13 20.12 -15.94
CA ILE A 308 -4.38 20.08 -16.71
C ILE A 308 -5.31 21.17 -16.18
N ALA A 309 -5.87 21.97 -17.10
CA ALA A 309 -6.82 23.01 -16.76
C ALA A 309 -8.07 22.40 -16.11
N ALA A 310 -8.59 23.03 -15.05
CA ALA A 310 -9.68 22.47 -14.25
C ALA A 310 -10.94 22.12 -15.07
N ASN A 311 -11.23 22.90 -16.11
CA ASN A 311 -12.36 22.68 -17.01
C ASN A 311 -12.17 21.51 -18.00
N LYS A 312 -10.97 20.92 -18.08
CA LYS A 312 -10.63 19.79 -18.94
C LYS A 312 -10.38 18.48 -18.19
N ILE A 313 -10.46 18.48 -16.86
CA ILE A 313 -10.18 17.28 -16.05
C ILE A 313 -11.14 16.15 -16.40
N ASN A 314 -12.40 16.47 -16.69
CA ASN A 314 -13.40 15.47 -17.07
C ASN A 314 -13.11 14.78 -18.41
N ASP A 315 -12.25 15.34 -19.25
CA ASP A 315 -11.81 14.69 -20.50
C ASP A 315 -10.92 13.46 -20.22
N TYR A 316 -10.32 13.41 -19.03
CA TYR A 316 -9.42 12.33 -18.59
C TYR A 316 -10.07 11.37 -17.60
N VAL A 317 -11.25 11.70 -17.06
CA VAL A 317 -11.99 10.86 -16.11
C VAL A 317 -13.09 10.11 -16.87
N ASN A 318 -12.94 8.80 -16.98
CA ASN A 318 -13.91 7.94 -17.64
C ASN A 318 -15.22 7.85 -16.81
N PRO A 319 -16.35 7.43 -17.42
CA PRO A 319 -17.62 7.30 -16.72
C PRO A 319 -17.59 6.37 -15.51
N ASP A 320 -16.67 5.41 -15.48
CA ASP A 320 -16.47 4.48 -14.37
C ASP A 320 -15.52 5.01 -13.28
N GLY A 321 -15.08 6.27 -13.39
CA GLY A 321 -14.17 6.94 -12.47
C GLY A 321 -12.68 6.59 -12.66
N THR A 322 -12.32 5.77 -13.65
CA THR A 322 -10.90 5.56 -14.00
C THR A 322 -10.33 6.78 -14.69
N ILE A 323 -9.03 7.03 -14.51
CA ILE A 323 -8.34 8.14 -15.16
C ILE A 323 -7.51 7.58 -16.31
N SER A 324 -7.73 8.08 -17.52
CA SER A 324 -6.89 7.80 -18.68
C SER A 324 -5.99 8.99 -18.96
N THR A 325 -4.76 8.73 -19.42
CA THR A 325 -3.85 9.78 -19.90
C THR A 325 -3.93 9.90 -21.42
N ASP A 326 -3.40 10.98 -21.99
CA ASP A 326 -2.94 10.96 -23.37
C ASP A 326 -1.69 10.07 -23.51
N PHE A 327 -1.12 9.97 -24.71
CA PHE A 327 0.17 9.31 -24.92
C PHE A 327 1.29 10.10 -24.25
N LEU A 328 1.98 9.48 -23.29
CA LEU A 328 3.09 10.05 -22.53
C LEU A 328 4.38 9.31 -22.86
N VAL A 329 5.48 10.05 -23.09
CA VAL A 329 6.80 9.45 -23.32
C VAL A 329 7.28 8.68 -22.08
N ALA A 330 7.61 7.41 -22.24
CA ALA A 330 8.17 6.58 -21.18
C ALA A 330 9.52 7.16 -20.68
N ASN A 331 9.83 6.97 -19.40
CA ASN A 331 11.01 7.53 -18.70
C ASN A 331 11.04 9.05 -18.54
N ASN A 332 10.21 9.77 -19.29
CA ASN A 332 9.89 11.18 -19.06
C ASN A 332 8.41 11.36 -18.69
N SER A 333 7.82 10.35 -18.04
CA SER A 333 6.44 10.36 -17.60
C SER A 333 6.36 10.56 -16.09
N ALA A 334 5.85 11.71 -15.66
CA ALA A 334 5.57 12.00 -14.27
C ALA A 334 4.07 12.26 -14.11
N ILE A 335 3.38 11.35 -13.43
CA ILE A 335 1.94 11.46 -13.18
C ILE A 335 1.75 11.94 -11.76
N PHE A 336 0.95 12.99 -11.61
CA PHE A 336 0.62 13.57 -10.33
C PHE A 336 -0.87 13.88 -10.28
N MET A 337 -1.49 13.49 -9.18
CA MET A 337 -2.89 13.76 -8.89
C MET A 337 -3.03 14.22 -7.45
N ASN A 338 -3.71 15.34 -7.24
CA ASN A 338 -4.28 15.64 -5.93
C ASN A 338 -5.77 15.38 -5.94
N PHE A 339 -6.30 15.00 -4.78
CA PHE A 339 -7.73 14.86 -4.56
C PHE A 339 -8.05 15.09 -3.09
N THR A 340 -9.33 15.29 -2.79
CA THR A 340 -9.87 15.24 -1.44
C THR A 340 -10.74 14.00 -1.28
N SER A 341 -10.94 13.57 -0.04
CA SER A 341 -11.89 12.51 0.27
C SER A 341 -12.48 12.70 1.65
N GLU A 342 -13.75 12.35 1.81
CA GLU A 342 -14.49 12.51 3.07
C GLU A 342 -14.36 11.25 3.94
N PHE A 343 -14.05 11.48 5.21
CA PHE A 343 -14.07 10.46 6.25
C PHE A 343 -15.05 10.89 7.34
N GLU A 344 -15.99 10.02 7.68
CA GLU A 344 -16.77 10.16 8.90
C GLU A 344 -16.04 9.45 10.04
N ILE A 345 -15.71 10.21 11.08
CA ILE A 345 -15.06 9.71 12.27
C ILE A 345 -16.04 9.82 13.43
N ALA A 346 -16.23 8.71 14.13
CA ALA A 346 -16.96 8.70 15.39
C ALA A 346 -16.10 8.03 16.45
N PHE A 347 -16.32 8.42 17.69
CA PHE A 347 -15.78 7.70 18.82
C PHE A 347 -16.76 6.59 19.19
N GLN A 348 -16.27 5.40 19.53
CA GLN A 348 -17.15 4.39 20.11
C GLN A 348 -17.87 5.01 21.30
N LYS A 349 -19.19 4.84 21.36
CA LYS A 349 -20.04 5.42 22.41
C LYS A 349 -19.35 5.20 23.75
N ASN A 350 -18.98 6.30 24.41
CA ASN A 350 -18.47 6.26 25.77
C ASN A 350 -19.49 5.40 26.56
N LEU A 351 -19.06 4.27 27.12
CA LEU A 351 -19.81 3.75 28.26
C LEU A 351 -19.84 4.91 29.26
N ASP A 352 -21.04 5.42 29.51
CA ASP A 352 -21.24 6.55 30.41
C ASP A 352 -20.40 6.33 31.68
N ASP A 353 -19.66 7.37 32.08
CA ASP A 353 -19.02 7.50 33.39
C ASP A 353 -17.88 6.52 33.79
N LEU A 354 -17.47 5.57 32.93
CA LEU A 354 -16.65 4.42 33.36
C LEU A 354 -15.20 4.34 32.86
N TRP A 355 -14.72 5.27 32.02
CA TRP A 355 -13.40 5.15 31.37
C TRP A 355 -12.23 5.86 32.06
N SER A 356 -12.38 6.23 33.33
CA SER A 356 -11.23 6.69 34.13
C SER A 356 -10.40 5.51 34.61
N ILE A 357 -9.15 5.38 34.13
CA ILE A 357 -8.18 4.56 34.85
C ILE A 357 -7.56 5.42 35.96
N ASP A 358 -7.81 5.03 37.21
CA ASP A 358 -7.08 5.60 38.36
C ASP A 358 -5.71 4.90 38.45
N ARG A 359 -4.64 5.53 37.92
CA ARG A 359 -3.26 5.06 38.11
C ARG A 359 -2.56 5.82 39.23
N LEU A 360 -1.79 5.10 40.04
CA LEU A 360 -0.83 5.71 40.96
C LEU A 360 0.49 5.95 40.20
N TYR A 361 0.78 7.19 39.83
CA TYR A 361 2.06 7.58 39.22
C TYR A 361 2.73 8.63 40.10
N MET A 362 3.98 8.39 40.52
CA MET A 362 4.74 9.29 41.41
C MET A 362 3.96 9.71 42.68
N ASN A 363 3.27 8.77 43.34
CA ASN A 363 2.42 9.02 44.51
C ASN A 363 1.25 10.00 44.31
N ARG A 364 0.86 10.26 43.06
CA ARG A 364 -0.34 11.04 42.73
C ARG A 364 -1.36 10.15 42.03
N ASN A 365 -2.63 10.32 42.40
CA ASN A 365 -3.74 9.71 41.67
C ASN A 365 -3.92 10.51 40.37
N ARG A 366 -3.73 9.87 39.22
CA ARG A 366 -4.07 10.43 37.91
C ARG A 366 -5.29 9.70 37.37
N ARG A 367 -6.22 10.48 36.83
CA ARG A 367 -7.45 10.00 36.18
C ARG A 367 -7.28 10.24 34.68
N GLU A 368 -7.18 9.16 33.92
CA GLU A 368 -6.93 9.19 32.48
C GLU A 368 -8.17 8.72 31.72
N ARG A 369 -8.55 9.38 30.61
CA ARG A 369 -9.61 8.92 29.69
C ARG A 369 -9.00 8.22 28.47
N LEU A 370 -9.68 7.17 28.02
CA LEU A 370 -9.32 6.41 26.84
C LEU A 370 -10.39 6.59 25.76
N TYR A 371 -9.98 7.09 24.60
CA TYR A 371 -10.86 7.29 23.45
C TYR A 371 -10.56 6.27 22.36
N PHE A 372 -11.59 5.65 21.81
CA PHE A 372 -11.48 4.75 20.65
C PHE A 372 -12.11 5.39 19.42
N PRO A 373 -11.39 6.27 18.70
CA PRO A 373 -11.80 6.75 17.38
C PRO A 373 -11.98 5.58 16.40
N SER A 374 -12.97 5.72 15.53
CA SER A 374 -13.29 4.78 14.45
C SER A 374 -13.72 5.57 13.23
N ILE A 375 -13.22 5.19 12.05
CA ILE A 375 -13.82 5.63 10.79
C ILE A 375 -15.13 4.85 10.62
N THR A 376 -16.26 5.55 10.61
CA THR A 376 -17.58 4.95 10.41
C THR A 376 -18.01 4.94 8.94
N ALA A 377 -17.46 5.85 8.13
CA ALA A 377 -17.64 5.89 6.69
C ALA A 377 -16.44 6.60 6.01
N GLY A 378 -16.18 6.26 4.74
CA GLY A 378 -15.08 6.82 3.95
C GLY A 378 -14.34 5.74 3.14
N PRO A 379 -13.24 6.12 2.47
CA PRO A 379 -12.36 5.19 1.74
C PRO A 379 -11.84 4.04 2.61
N GLU A 380 -11.76 2.85 2.03
CA GLU A 380 -11.26 1.66 2.72
C GLU A 380 -9.76 1.44 2.51
N HIS A 381 -9.21 1.92 1.40
CA HIS A 381 -7.82 1.67 0.98
C HIS A 381 -6.88 2.85 1.29
N ILE A 382 -7.42 3.97 1.78
CA ILE A 382 -6.65 5.17 2.12
C ILE A 382 -6.59 5.33 3.64
N TYR A 383 -5.38 5.50 4.18
CA TYR A 383 -5.16 5.80 5.59
C TYR A 383 -5.26 7.29 5.85
N LEU A 384 -5.91 7.60 6.96
CA LEU A 384 -5.88 8.93 7.56
C LEU A 384 -4.70 9.04 8.53
N LYS A 385 -3.99 10.17 8.50
CA LYS A 385 -2.84 10.53 9.34
C LYS A 385 -3.02 11.94 9.92
N ASN A 386 -2.16 12.32 10.87
CA ASN A 386 -2.10 13.66 11.49
C ASN A 386 -3.43 14.13 12.11
N LEU A 387 -4.06 13.22 12.84
CA LEU A 387 -5.24 13.51 13.64
C LEU A 387 -4.78 14.05 15.00
N ILE A 388 -5.22 15.25 15.34
CA ILE A 388 -5.07 15.83 16.68
C ILE A 388 -6.41 15.69 17.36
N PHE A 389 -6.44 15.18 18.57
CA PHE A 389 -7.67 15.15 19.35
C PHE A 389 -7.62 16.24 20.41
N TYR A 390 -8.63 17.10 20.42
CA TYR A 390 -8.77 18.15 21.42
C TYR A 390 -9.86 17.78 22.41
N GLU A 391 -9.47 17.50 23.65
CA GLU A 391 -10.40 17.33 24.76
C GLU A 391 -10.45 18.62 25.60
N ARG A 392 -11.66 19.04 25.99
CA ARG A 392 -11.80 20.03 27.07
C ARG A 392 -11.48 19.34 28.39
N ASN A 393 -10.75 20.01 29.28
CA ASN A 393 -10.42 19.51 30.62
C ASN A 393 -11.63 18.87 31.31
N ILE A 394 -11.37 17.79 32.06
CA ILE A 394 -12.37 17.15 32.93
C ILE A 394 -12.83 18.18 33.97
N GLY A 395 -14.07 18.66 33.82
CA GLY A 395 -14.69 19.58 34.77
C GLY A 395 -14.90 18.90 36.13
N ILE A 396 -14.84 19.68 37.22
CA ILE A 396 -15.11 19.18 38.58
C ILE A 396 -16.52 18.59 38.68
N ASP A 397 -17.45 19.12 37.90
CA ASP A 397 -18.84 18.67 37.75
C ASP A 397 -18.97 17.29 37.09
N GLN A 398 -17.96 16.83 36.36
CA GLN A 398 -17.91 15.49 35.75
C GLN A 398 -17.35 14.42 36.71
N ILE A 399 -17.16 14.77 37.98
CA ILE A 399 -16.57 13.90 39.00
C ILE A 399 -17.70 13.39 39.90
N ILE A 400 -18.08 12.13 39.67
CA ILE A 400 -19.20 11.48 40.34
C ILE A 400 -18.86 11.09 41.79
N THR A 401 -17.58 10.83 42.06
CA THR A 401 -17.09 10.42 43.38
C THR A 401 -15.78 11.13 43.73
N ASN A 402 -15.66 11.56 44.99
CA ASN A 402 -14.40 12.05 45.57
C ASN A 402 -13.44 10.90 45.96
N SER A 403 -13.72 9.69 45.50
CA SER A 403 -12.94 8.49 45.76
C SER A 403 -12.72 7.69 44.47
N THR A 404 -11.51 7.15 44.30
CA THR A 404 -11.14 6.24 43.20
C THR A 404 -11.92 4.92 43.29
N LEU A 405 -11.90 4.09 42.24
CA LEU A 405 -12.39 2.69 42.30
C LEU A 405 -11.74 1.84 43.41
N PHE A 406 -10.60 2.27 43.94
CA PHE A 406 -9.87 1.64 45.06
C PHE A 406 -10.09 2.33 46.41
N GLY A 407 -11.10 3.19 46.55
CA GLY A 407 -11.47 3.86 47.81
C GLY A 407 -10.50 4.96 48.30
N ARG A 408 -9.56 5.41 47.47
CA ARG A 408 -8.62 6.50 47.82
C ARG A 408 -9.24 7.86 47.55
N GLY A 409 -9.02 8.83 48.44
CA GLY A 409 -9.46 10.21 48.24
C GLY A 409 -8.84 10.87 47.01
N VAL A 410 -9.65 11.60 46.24
CA VAL A 410 -9.23 12.39 45.08
C VAL A 410 -8.98 13.84 45.54
N ALA A 411 -7.79 14.37 45.25
CA ALA A 411 -7.44 15.77 45.51
C ALA A 411 -7.43 16.55 44.20
N TYR A 412 -7.99 17.76 44.21
CA TYR A 412 -8.14 18.60 43.02
C TYR A 412 -7.12 19.74 43.01
N PHE A 413 -6.56 20.01 41.84
CA PHE A 413 -5.68 21.15 41.59
C PHE A 413 -6.17 21.86 40.34
N ARG A 414 -6.34 23.19 40.41
CA ARG A 414 -6.59 24.01 39.23
C ARG A 414 -5.26 24.24 38.52
N PHE A 415 -5.18 23.86 37.24
CA PHE A 415 -4.06 24.18 36.36
C PHE A 415 -4.49 25.20 35.32
N ASN A 416 -3.58 26.09 34.92
CA ASN A 416 -3.82 27.07 33.86
C ASN A 416 -3.44 26.43 32.51
N VAL A 417 -4.32 26.49 31.52
CA VAL A 417 -4.38 25.56 30.36
C VAL A 417 -3.37 25.90 29.24
N SER A 418 -2.39 26.78 29.46
CA SER A 418 -1.38 27.09 28.45
C SER A 418 -0.23 26.07 28.36
N GLU A 419 -0.23 25.00 29.17
CA GLU A 419 0.94 24.11 29.34
C GLU A 419 0.78 22.66 28.85
N PHE A 420 -0.36 22.26 28.28
CA PHE A 420 -0.53 20.89 27.74
C PHE A 420 -1.19 20.89 26.36
N GLU A 421 -0.38 21.16 25.34
CA GLU A 421 -0.61 20.62 24.00
C GLU A 421 0.25 19.34 23.88
N GLU A 422 -0.35 18.16 23.95
CA GLU A 422 0.35 16.95 23.53
C GLU A 422 0.29 16.87 21.99
N GLU A 423 1.36 17.34 21.37
CA GLU A 423 1.58 17.17 19.93
C GLU A 423 1.82 15.67 19.66
N ASN A 424 0.74 14.96 19.39
CA ASN A 424 0.75 13.54 19.07
C ASN A 424 1.21 13.32 17.62
N ALA A 425 2.43 13.74 17.30
CA ALA A 425 3.08 13.48 16.03
C ALA A 425 3.15 11.95 15.82
N ASN A 426 2.42 11.45 14.81
CA ASN A 426 2.31 10.05 14.35
C ASN A 426 1.24 9.14 14.98
N SER A 427 0.27 9.63 15.73
CA SER A 427 -0.43 8.74 16.70
C SER A 427 -1.61 7.90 16.22
N LEU A 428 -2.19 8.09 15.02
CA LEU A 428 -3.41 7.36 14.66
C LEU A 428 -3.48 6.99 13.18
N VAL A 429 -3.53 5.69 12.90
CA VAL A 429 -3.64 5.10 11.56
C VAL A 429 -4.97 4.35 11.49
N PHE A 430 -5.96 4.91 10.78
CA PHE A 430 -7.28 4.28 10.61
C PHE A 430 -7.55 3.92 9.16
N THR A 431 -8.17 2.76 8.96
CA THR A 431 -9.02 2.45 7.81
C THR A 431 -10.36 1.93 8.34
N LYS A 432 -11.41 1.92 7.51
CA LYS A 432 -12.71 1.31 7.84
C LYS A 432 -12.58 -0.17 8.28
N ASN A 433 -11.54 -0.85 7.81
CA ASN A 433 -11.28 -2.26 8.05
C ASN A 433 -10.25 -2.51 9.16
N VAL A 434 -9.80 -1.48 9.87
CA VAL A 434 -8.93 -1.64 11.03
C VAL A 434 -9.70 -2.33 12.15
N THR A 435 -9.36 -3.58 12.43
CA THR A 435 -9.83 -4.32 13.62
C THR A 435 -9.10 -3.91 14.90
N ARG A 436 -8.04 -3.07 14.79
CA ARG A 436 -7.20 -2.62 15.90
C ARG A 436 -7.58 -1.22 16.36
N LYS A 437 -8.20 -1.08 17.53
CA LYS A 437 -8.53 0.24 18.09
C LYS A 437 -7.28 0.84 18.75
N GLN A 438 -6.76 1.95 18.20
CA GLN A 438 -5.76 2.75 18.89
C GLN A 438 -6.47 3.71 19.84
N GLY A 439 -6.16 3.60 21.13
CA GLY A 439 -6.70 4.46 22.16
C GLY A 439 -5.88 5.74 22.28
N LEU A 440 -6.52 6.91 22.25
CA LEU A 440 -5.86 8.15 22.68
C LEU A 440 -5.87 8.21 24.20
N LYS A 441 -4.70 8.42 24.79
CA LYS A 441 -4.49 8.60 26.22
C LYS A 441 -4.31 10.09 26.50
N ILE A 442 -5.17 10.66 27.35
CA ILE A 442 -5.00 12.03 27.86
C ILE A 442 -4.78 11.97 29.37
N VAL A 443 -3.80 12.75 29.84
CA VAL A 443 -3.23 12.74 31.19
C VAL A 443 -3.82 13.81 32.10
#